data_AF-A0A832TW87-F1
#
_entry.id   AF-A0A832TW87-F1
#
_cell.length_a   1.000
_cell.length_b   1.000
_cell.length_c   1.000
_cell.angle_alpha   90.00
_cell.angle_beta   90.00
_cell.angle_gamma   90.00
#
_symmetry.space_group_name_H-M   'P 1'
#
loop_
_entity.id
_entity.type
_entity.pdbx_description
1 polymer ?
#
loop_
_entity_poly.entity_id
_entity_poly.type
_entity_poly.pdbx_seq_one_letter_code
_entity_poly.pdbx_strand_id
1 'polypeptide(L)'
;GYLTEYLRCHPYRRVISHLEGGASNVARAAAAGAGIQLEESCIDDRPTSRESLNQLYDALAGERKQSPDIVGGMIQWQFGQTIDTKGMIIKGKGPEKKVFRGRQQLFSFDSGTGLLRPTFEGWDLLPDCYRVGIEGFVPQGDILAPGVAEVDPAIREGDEVLVTGEGVRATGRAMMSADEMRRSSRGVAVKVRKVKRS
;
A
#
# COMPACT_ATOMS: atom_id res chain seq x y z
N GLY A 1 -7.83 -10.01 -15.79
CA GLY A 1 -8.44 -9.28 -14.65
C GLY A 1 -7.39 -9.08 -13.56
N TYR A 2 -7.69 -8.29 -12.52
CA TYR A 2 -6.71 -7.96 -11.46
C TYR A 2 -6.05 -9.20 -10.82
N LEU A 3 -6.84 -10.24 -10.51
CA LEU A 3 -6.29 -11.49 -9.96
C LEU A 3 -5.36 -12.22 -10.94
N THR A 4 -5.66 -12.20 -12.24
CA THR A 4 -4.78 -12.78 -13.28
C THR A 4 -3.41 -12.11 -13.28
N GLU A 5 -3.39 -10.77 -13.23
CA GLU A 5 -2.14 -10.01 -13.26
C GLU A 5 -1.35 -10.20 -11.96
N TYR A 6 -2.05 -10.19 -10.82
CA TYR A 6 -1.44 -10.52 -9.53
C TYR A 6 -0.71 -11.87 -9.57
N LEU A 7 -1.38 -12.91 -10.06
CA LEU A 7 -0.81 -14.24 -10.15
C LEU A 7 0.39 -14.34 -11.12
N ARG A 8 0.43 -13.51 -12.18
CA ARG A 8 1.58 -13.44 -13.10
C ARG A 8 2.79 -12.76 -12.47
N CYS A 9 2.56 -11.70 -11.69
CA CYS A 9 3.64 -10.97 -11.02
C CYS A 9 4.20 -11.72 -9.80
N HIS A 10 3.44 -12.67 -9.24
CA HIS A 10 3.80 -13.36 -7.99
C HIS A 10 3.80 -14.90 -8.21
N PRO A 11 4.94 -15.49 -8.60
CA PRO A 11 5.02 -16.92 -8.87
C PRO A 11 4.98 -17.73 -7.57
N TYR A 12 3.80 -18.24 -7.23
CA TYR A 12 3.63 -19.19 -6.13
C TYR A 12 3.93 -20.61 -6.59
N ARG A 13 4.58 -21.41 -5.72
CA ARG A 13 4.78 -22.83 -5.98
C ARG A 13 3.46 -23.61 -6.07
N ARG A 14 2.48 -23.22 -5.25
CA ARG A 14 1.13 -23.81 -5.17
C ARG A 14 0.12 -22.69 -4.96
N VAL A 15 -1.05 -22.82 -5.57
CA VAL A 15 -2.18 -21.90 -5.36
C VAL A 15 -3.40 -22.74 -5.00
N ILE A 16 -3.88 -22.60 -3.76
CA ILE A 16 -5.03 -23.34 -3.23
C ILE A 16 -6.24 -22.41 -3.20
N SER A 17 -7.31 -22.80 -3.90
CA SER A 17 -8.62 -22.16 -3.85
C SER A 17 -9.51 -22.84 -2.82
N HIS A 18 -9.99 -22.05 -1.87
CA HIS A 18 -10.96 -22.47 -0.86
C HIS A 18 -12.14 -21.49 -0.88
N LEU A 19 -12.83 -21.46 -2.02
CA LEU A 19 -13.86 -20.49 -2.35
C LEU A 19 -15.12 -21.20 -2.82
N GLU A 20 -16.25 -20.50 -2.72
CA GLU A 20 -17.56 -20.94 -3.22
C GLU A 20 -18.08 -20.03 -4.34
N GLY A 21 -19.04 -20.53 -5.11
CA GLY A 21 -19.84 -19.85 -6.11
C GLY A 21 -19.04 -19.04 -7.12
N GLY A 22 -19.49 -17.81 -7.33
CA GLY A 22 -18.88 -16.88 -8.29
C GLY A 22 -17.40 -16.58 -7.99
N ALA A 23 -16.99 -16.59 -6.72
CA ALA A 23 -15.59 -16.36 -6.36
C ALA A 23 -14.68 -17.50 -6.83
N SER A 24 -15.14 -18.75 -6.72
CA SER A 24 -14.43 -19.92 -7.26
C SER A 24 -14.28 -19.83 -8.79
N ASN A 25 -15.35 -19.43 -9.50
CA ASN A 25 -15.31 -19.25 -10.95
C ASN A 25 -14.30 -18.16 -11.38
N VAL A 26 -14.26 -17.04 -10.67
CA VAL A 26 -13.29 -15.97 -10.91
C VAL A 26 -11.85 -16.46 -10.67
N ALA A 27 -11.60 -17.20 -9.60
CA ALA A 27 -10.29 -17.78 -9.32
C ALA A 27 -9.84 -18.76 -10.41
N ARG A 28 -10.74 -19.64 -10.87
CA ARG A 28 -10.47 -20.59 -11.97
C ARG A 28 -10.11 -19.86 -13.27
N ALA A 29 -10.89 -18.85 -13.64
CA ALA A 29 -10.62 -18.03 -14.83
C ALA A 29 -9.28 -17.27 -14.72
N ALA A 30 -8.97 -16.73 -13.54
CA ALA A 30 -7.72 -16.02 -13.31
C ALA A 30 -6.50 -16.95 -13.38
N ALA A 31 -6.58 -18.13 -12.76
CA ALA A 31 -5.52 -19.14 -12.80
C ALA A 31 -5.27 -19.63 -14.22
N ALA A 32 -6.33 -19.93 -14.99
CA ALA A 32 -6.22 -20.29 -16.40
C ALA A 32 -5.55 -19.18 -17.23
N GLY A 33 -5.94 -17.92 -17.02
CA GLY A 33 -5.32 -16.77 -17.69
C GLY A 33 -3.85 -16.53 -17.30
N ALA A 34 -3.44 -16.97 -16.11
CA ALA A 34 -2.06 -16.88 -15.62
C ALA A 34 -1.22 -18.13 -15.94
N GLY A 35 -1.82 -19.19 -16.50
CA GLY A 35 -1.13 -20.46 -16.75
C GLY A 35 -0.79 -21.23 -15.46
N ILE A 36 -1.56 -21.03 -14.40
CA ILE A 36 -1.34 -21.66 -13.08
C ILE A 36 -2.35 -22.79 -12.88
N GLN A 37 -1.85 -23.93 -12.38
CA GLN A 37 -2.70 -25.01 -11.89
C GLN A 37 -3.25 -24.65 -10.50
N LEU A 38 -4.59 -24.58 -10.42
CA LEU A 38 -5.31 -24.25 -9.18
C LEU A 38 -5.68 -25.54 -8.45
N GLU A 39 -5.36 -25.62 -7.16
CA GLU A 39 -5.76 -26.73 -6.29
C GLU A 39 -7.04 -26.36 -5.55
N GLU A 40 -8.13 -27.09 -5.75
CA GLU A 40 -9.41 -26.77 -5.13
C GLU A 40 -9.63 -27.62 -3.86
N SER A 41 -10.04 -26.97 -2.78
CA SER A 41 -10.26 -27.61 -1.47
C SER A 41 -11.67 -27.40 -0.90
N CYS A 42 -12.53 -26.71 -1.65
CA CYS A 42 -13.93 -26.52 -1.29
C CYS A 42 -14.77 -27.61 -1.95
N ILE A 43 -15.52 -28.36 -1.15
CA ILE A 43 -16.41 -29.45 -1.59
C ILE A 43 -17.85 -28.93 -1.53
N ASP A 44 -18.63 -29.25 -2.56
CA ASP A 44 -20.07 -28.94 -2.67
C ASP A 44 -20.45 -27.48 -2.41
N ASP A 45 -19.54 -26.56 -2.74
CA ASP A 45 -19.74 -25.12 -2.54
C ASP A 45 -19.97 -24.72 -1.08
N ARG A 46 -19.34 -25.46 -0.15
CA ARG A 46 -19.46 -25.25 1.30
C ARG A 46 -18.08 -25.18 1.95
N PRO A 47 -17.43 -24.01 2.02
CA PRO A 47 -16.05 -23.88 2.51
C PRO A 47 -15.93 -24.22 3.99
N THR A 48 -16.99 -23.98 4.77
CA THR A 48 -17.00 -24.25 6.22
C THR A 48 -17.48 -25.65 6.59
N SER A 49 -17.80 -26.52 5.62
CA SER A 49 -18.17 -27.91 5.90
C SER A 49 -16.98 -28.68 6.47
N ARG A 50 -17.28 -29.77 7.18
CA ARG A 50 -16.24 -30.62 7.77
C ARG A 50 -15.35 -31.22 6.69
N GLU A 51 -15.95 -31.63 5.58
CA GLU A 51 -15.26 -32.21 4.44
C GLU A 51 -14.30 -31.21 3.79
N SER A 52 -14.76 -29.99 3.48
CA SER A 52 -13.93 -28.93 2.90
C SER A 52 -12.79 -28.51 3.81
N LEU A 53 -13.05 -28.38 5.12
CA LEU A 53 -12.01 -28.02 6.09
C LEU A 53 -10.95 -29.13 6.23
N ASN A 54 -11.34 -30.41 6.19
CA ASN A 54 -10.39 -31.51 6.18
C ASN A 54 -9.55 -31.51 4.89
N GLN A 55 -10.17 -31.31 3.73
CA GLN A 55 -9.44 -31.23 2.46
C GLN A 55 -8.48 -30.04 2.43
N LEU A 56 -8.88 -28.88 2.96
CA LEU A 56 -7.99 -27.72 3.11
C LEU A 56 -6.83 -28.03 4.05
N TYR A 57 -7.10 -28.72 5.16
CA TYR A 57 -6.06 -29.14 6.11
C TYR A 57 -5.03 -30.05 5.43
N ASP A 58 -5.48 -31.05 4.67
CA ASP A 58 -4.60 -31.96 3.93
C ASP A 58 -3.82 -31.23 2.83
N ALA A 59 -4.47 -30.33 2.09
CA ALA A 59 -3.81 -29.52 1.07
C ALA A 59 -2.71 -28.62 1.65
N LEU A 60 -2.89 -28.11 2.87
CA LEU A 60 -1.91 -27.31 3.59
C LEU A 60 -0.87 -28.15 4.36
N ALA A 61 -1.00 -29.48 4.40
CA ALA A 61 -0.08 -30.33 5.14
C ALA A 61 1.36 -30.18 4.63
N GLY A 62 2.29 -29.95 5.56
CA GLY A 62 3.71 -29.72 5.26
C GLY A 62 4.06 -28.28 4.85
N GLU A 63 3.08 -27.40 4.65
CA GLU A 63 3.35 -25.99 4.39
C GLU A 63 3.74 -25.26 5.68
N ARG A 64 4.74 -24.39 5.60
CA ARG A 64 5.12 -23.54 6.73
C ARG A 64 4.05 -22.48 6.93
N LYS A 65 3.52 -22.38 8.16
CA LYS A 65 2.68 -21.25 8.56
C LYS A 65 3.44 -19.94 8.33
N GLN A 66 2.93 -19.14 7.42
CA GLN A 66 3.40 -17.77 7.19
C GLN A 66 2.45 -16.81 7.89
N SER A 67 3.02 -15.84 8.59
CA SER A 67 2.24 -14.67 9.00
C SER A 67 2.19 -13.73 7.80
N PRO A 68 1.02 -13.18 7.44
CA PRO A 68 0.93 -12.23 6.35
C PRO A 68 1.77 -10.99 6.70
N ASP A 69 2.58 -10.53 5.74
CA ASP A 69 3.27 -9.26 5.86
C ASP A 69 2.29 -8.12 5.55
N ILE A 70 1.51 -7.76 6.57
CA ILE A 70 0.51 -6.70 6.47
C ILE A 70 1.16 -5.37 6.08
N VAL A 71 2.35 -5.06 6.62
CA VAL A 71 3.03 -3.80 6.34
C VAL A 71 3.49 -3.76 4.89
N GLY A 72 4.12 -4.83 4.40
CA GLY A 72 4.57 -4.93 3.00
C GLY A 72 3.42 -4.85 2.03
N GLY A 73 2.33 -5.59 2.28
CA GLY A 73 1.12 -5.54 1.45
C GLY A 73 0.50 -4.14 1.40
N MET A 74 0.44 -3.43 2.53
CA MET A 74 -0.07 -2.05 2.57
C MET A 74 0.84 -1.07 1.82
N ILE A 75 2.16 -1.20 1.94
CA ILE A 75 3.11 -0.34 1.22
C ILE A 75 3.02 -0.58 -0.29
N GLN A 76 2.96 -1.84 -0.71
CA GLN A 76 2.80 -2.20 -2.12
C GLN A 76 1.49 -1.66 -2.69
N TRP A 77 0.39 -1.80 -1.94
CA TRP A 77 -0.91 -1.31 -2.39
C TRP A 77 -0.97 0.22 -2.45
N GLN A 78 -0.47 0.92 -1.43
CA GLN A 78 -0.64 2.36 -1.31
C GLN A 78 0.39 3.15 -2.12
N PHE A 79 1.63 2.66 -2.21
CA PHE A 79 2.74 3.38 -2.83
C PHE A 79 3.34 2.66 -4.05
N GLY A 80 2.85 1.47 -4.39
CA GLY A 80 3.40 0.67 -5.49
C GLY A 80 4.82 0.14 -5.22
N GLN A 81 5.31 0.22 -3.97
CA GLN A 81 6.69 -0.12 -3.61
C GLN A 81 6.78 -1.47 -2.92
N THR A 82 7.86 -2.21 -3.18
CA THR A 82 8.22 -3.40 -2.42
C THR A 82 9.53 -3.14 -1.70
N ILE A 83 9.50 -3.21 -0.36
CA ILE A 83 10.65 -2.94 0.50
C ILE A 83 10.90 -4.12 1.43
N ASP A 84 12.12 -4.23 1.97
CA ASP A 84 12.37 -5.15 3.07
C ASP A 84 11.61 -4.64 4.31
N THR A 85 10.65 -5.43 4.78
CA THR A 85 9.82 -5.18 5.98
C THR A 85 10.28 -5.99 7.19
N LYS A 86 11.38 -6.73 7.09
CA LYS A 86 11.91 -7.52 8.20
C LYS A 86 12.12 -6.65 9.44
N GLY A 87 11.66 -7.17 10.58
CA GLY A 87 11.74 -6.49 11.88
C GLY A 87 10.78 -5.31 12.04
N MET A 88 9.89 -5.04 11.06
CA MET A 88 8.80 -4.09 11.24
C MET A 88 7.69 -4.72 12.07
N ILE A 89 7.19 -3.97 13.06
CA ILE A 89 6.13 -4.41 13.96
C ILE A 89 5.07 -3.33 14.13
N ILE A 90 3.80 -3.75 14.09
CA ILE A 90 2.67 -2.87 14.39
C ILE A 90 2.48 -2.86 15.91
N LYS A 91 2.53 -1.68 16.53
CA LYS A 91 2.27 -1.46 17.95
C LYS A 91 1.06 -0.53 18.12
N GLY A 92 0.36 -0.65 19.26
CA GLY A 92 -0.79 0.17 19.62
C GLY A 92 -2.13 -0.52 19.37
N LYS A 93 -3.23 0.17 19.72
CA LYS A 93 -4.61 -0.33 19.55
C LYS A 93 -5.46 0.71 18.83
N GLY A 94 -6.42 0.24 18.04
CA GLY A 94 -7.33 1.10 17.28
C GLY A 94 -6.60 2.16 16.45
N PRO A 95 -6.99 3.45 16.52
CA PRO A 95 -6.40 4.52 15.74
C PRO A 95 -4.97 4.90 16.15
N GLU A 96 -4.48 4.40 17.29
CA GLU A 96 -3.10 4.66 17.74
C GLU A 96 -2.07 3.68 17.17
N LYS A 97 -2.51 2.75 16.30
CA LYS A 97 -1.61 1.82 15.62
C LYS A 97 -0.52 2.59 14.87
N LYS A 98 0.69 2.06 14.94
CA LYS A 98 1.91 2.60 14.33
C LYS A 98 2.85 1.46 13.94
N VAL A 99 3.62 1.66 12.88
CA VAL A 99 4.66 0.73 12.43
C VAL A 99 6.02 1.20 12.94
N PHE A 100 6.76 0.29 13.55
CA PHE A 100 8.10 0.52 14.07
C PHE A 100 9.11 -0.47 13.51
N ARG A 101 10.36 -0.04 13.35
CA ARG A 101 11.53 -0.91 13.23
C ARG A 101 12.46 -0.63 14.40
N GLY A 102 12.57 -1.58 15.32
CA GLY A 102 13.24 -1.34 16.61
C GLY A 102 12.54 -0.25 17.42
N ARG A 103 13.24 0.88 17.63
CA ARG A 103 12.70 2.08 18.32
C ARG A 103 12.22 3.17 17.35
N GLN A 104 12.55 3.07 16.07
CA GLN A 104 12.19 4.07 15.07
C GLN A 104 10.74 3.86 14.63
N GLN A 105 9.90 4.91 14.74
CA GLN A 105 8.59 4.93 14.10
C GLN A 105 8.78 5.23 12.61
N LEU A 106 8.18 4.41 11.75
CA LEU A 106 8.25 4.57 10.29
C LEU A 106 6.92 5.06 9.72
N PHE A 107 5.81 4.54 10.25
CA PHE A 107 4.47 4.90 9.77
C PHE A 107 3.52 5.06 10.95
N SER A 108 2.60 6.01 10.86
CA SER A 108 1.34 5.98 11.62
C SER A 108 0.19 5.56 10.69
N PHE A 109 -0.99 5.32 11.26
CA PHE A 109 -2.19 5.03 10.48
C PHE A 109 -3.12 6.24 10.51
N ASP A 110 -3.78 6.48 9.37
CA ASP A 110 -4.93 7.36 9.30
C ASP A 110 -6.12 6.71 10.02
N SER A 111 -6.70 7.40 11.00
CA SER A 111 -7.81 6.84 11.79
C SER A 111 -9.13 6.70 11.03
N GLY A 112 -9.31 7.45 9.94
CA GLY A 112 -10.51 7.40 9.12
C GLY A 112 -10.39 6.41 7.97
N THR A 113 -9.23 6.37 7.31
CA THR A 113 -9.02 5.54 6.11
C THR A 113 -8.25 4.25 6.37
N GLY A 114 -7.55 4.15 7.50
CA GLY A 114 -6.66 3.02 7.79
C GLY A 114 -5.36 3.02 6.97
N LEU A 115 -5.09 4.06 6.18
CA LEU A 115 -3.92 4.15 5.33
C LEU A 115 -2.64 4.50 6.10
N LEU A 116 -1.49 4.10 5.58
CA LEU A 116 -0.20 4.42 6.15
C LEU A 116 0.12 5.90 5.91
N ARG A 117 0.58 6.58 6.96
CA ARG A 117 1.16 7.92 6.92
C ARG A 117 2.64 7.84 7.25
N PRO A 118 3.54 7.94 6.27
CA PRO A 118 4.98 7.81 6.53
C PRO A 118 5.52 8.98 7.36
N THR A 119 6.43 8.68 8.28
CA THR A 119 7.31 9.70 8.87
C THR A 119 8.39 10.08 7.85
N PHE A 120 9.29 11.01 8.18
CA PHE A 120 10.45 11.26 7.30
C PHE A 120 11.29 10.01 7.10
N GLU A 121 11.51 9.24 8.16
CA GLU A 121 12.24 7.97 8.12
C GLU A 121 11.46 6.89 7.36
N GLY A 122 10.12 6.91 7.41
CA GLY A 122 9.29 6.07 6.55
C GLY A 122 9.44 6.44 5.07
N TRP A 123 9.46 7.73 4.75
CA TRP A 123 9.70 8.21 3.39
C TRP A 123 11.10 7.91 2.87
N ASP A 124 12.10 7.83 3.75
CA ASP A 124 13.47 7.42 3.38
C ASP A 124 13.52 5.95 2.90
N LEU A 125 12.52 5.13 3.26
CA LEU A 125 12.38 3.75 2.77
C LEU A 125 11.61 3.67 1.44
N LEU A 126 10.98 4.74 1.00
CA LEU A 126 10.13 4.80 -0.19
C LEU A 126 10.73 5.78 -1.21
N PRO A 127 11.84 5.41 -1.88
CA PRO A 127 12.49 6.28 -2.84
C PRO A 127 11.60 6.51 -4.08
N ASP A 128 11.74 7.70 -4.66
CA ASP A 128 11.25 8.03 -6.00
C ASP A 128 9.74 7.85 -6.27
N CYS A 129 8.91 7.87 -5.23
CA CYS A 129 7.45 7.80 -5.37
C CYS A 129 6.72 8.90 -4.59
N TYR A 130 5.59 9.37 -5.11
CA TYR A 130 4.69 10.33 -4.46
C TYR A 130 5.42 11.60 -3.97
N ARG A 131 6.30 12.13 -4.82
CA ARG A 131 7.07 13.36 -4.56
C ARG A 131 6.38 14.59 -5.13
N VAL A 132 6.45 15.68 -4.38
CA VAL A 132 6.04 17.03 -4.80
C VAL A 132 7.22 17.98 -4.62
N GLY A 133 7.80 18.44 -5.72
CA GLY A 133 8.87 19.42 -5.75
C GLY A 133 8.34 20.84 -5.55
N ILE A 134 8.98 21.62 -4.69
CA ILE A 134 8.74 23.05 -4.51
C ILE A 134 10.07 23.82 -4.63
N GLU A 135 9.99 25.09 -5.04
CA GLU A 135 11.16 25.95 -5.22
C GLU A 135 10.98 27.29 -4.51
N GLY A 136 12.07 27.79 -3.91
CA GLY A 136 12.15 29.17 -3.43
C GLY A 136 11.39 29.50 -2.15
N PHE A 137 10.87 28.51 -1.40
CA PHE A 137 10.25 28.77 -0.09
C PHE A 137 10.27 27.58 0.88
N VAL A 138 10.16 27.89 2.17
CA VAL A 138 9.88 26.91 3.24
C VAL A 138 8.39 26.99 3.59
N PRO A 139 7.61 25.90 3.47
CA PRO A 139 6.19 25.93 3.80
C PRO A 139 5.94 26.34 5.25
N GLN A 140 5.13 27.40 5.44
CA GLN A 140 4.63 27.81 6.76
C GLN A 140 3.17 27.36 7.00
N GLY A 141 2.55 26.79 5.97
CA GLY A 141 1.19 26.27 5.99
C GLY A 141 1.00 25.31 4.81
N ASP A 142 -0.23 25.25 4.29
CA ASP A 142 -0.55 24.43 3.12
C ASP A 142 0.11 24.98 1.85
N ILE A 143 0.47 24.08 0.93
CA ILE A 143 1.11 24.44 -0.33
C ILE A 143 0.03 24.62 -1.39
N LEU A 144 0.04 25.77 -2.05
CA LEU A 144 -0.85 26.07 -3.16
C LEU A 144 -0.30 25.53 -4.47
N ALA A 145 -1.18 25.24 -5.43
CA ALA A 145 -0.79 24.74 -6.76
C ALA A 145 0.31 25.56 -7.45
N PRO A 146 0.31 26.91 -7.44
CA PRO A 146 1.40 27.70 -8.02
C PRO A 146 2.78 27.51 -7.38
N GLY A 147 2.84 26.97 -6.16
CA GLY A 147 4.10 26.68 -5.46
C GLY A 147 4.70 25.32 -5.82
N VAL A 148 4.01 24.51 -6.62
CA VAL A 148 4.48 23.19 -7.08
C VAL A 148 5.32 23.37 -8.34
N ALA A 149 6.60 23.00 -8.28
CA ALA A 149 7.51 23.01 -9.42
C ALA A 149 7.49 21.68 -10.17
N GLU A 150 7.51 20.57 -9.43
CA GLU A 150 7.48 19.21 -9.97
C GLU A 150 6.51 18.33 -9.18
N VAL A 151 5.93 17.33 -9.83
CA VAL A 151 5.00 16.41 -9.17
C VAL A 151 5.03 15.06 -9.85
N ASP A 152 5.07 13.99 -9.05
CA ASP A 152 4.96 12.62 -9.53
C ASP A 152 3.57 12.40 -10.20
N PRO A 153 3.52 11.99 -11.48
CA PRO A 153 2.26 11.78 -12.21
C PRO A 153 1.34 10.71 -11.61
N ALA A 154 1.85 9.82 -10.75
CA ALA A 154 1.04 8.82 -10.06
C ALA A 154 0.12 9.43 -8.99
N ILE A 155 0.44 10.62 -8.46
CA ILE A 155 -0.29 11.25 -7.36
C ILE A 155 -1.76 11.51 -7.73
N ARG A 156 -2.65 11.12 -6.83
CA ARG A 156 -4.09 11.39 -6.81
C ARG A 156 -4.46 12.15 -5.55
N GLU A 157 -5.64 12.78 -5.59
CA GLU A 157 -6.20 13.42 -4.41
C GLU A 157 -6.37 12.39 -3.27
N GLY A 158 -5.96 12.79 -2.07
CA GLY A 158 -6.00 11.94 -0.88
C GLY A 158 -4.70 11.20 -0.58
N ASP A 159 -3.78 11.10 -1.54
CA ASP A 159 -2.52 10.39 -1.37
C ASP A 159 -1.60 11.08 -0.36
N GLU A 160 -0.83 10.28 0.37
CA GLU A 160 0.26 10.78 1.20
C GLU A 160 1.44 11.15 0.29
N VAL A 161 2.02 12.33 0.51
CA VAL A 161 3.11 12.85 -0.32
C VAL A 161 4.29 13.32 0.53
N LEU A 162 5.49 13.18 -0.04
CA LEU A 162 6.68 13.87 0.45
C LEU A 162 6.94 15.09 -0.41
N VAL A 163 6.88 16.25 0.21
CA VAL A 163 7.28 17.52 -0.39
C VAL A 163 8.78 17.68 -0.21
N THR A 164 9.48 18.04 -1.29
CA THR A 164 10.92 18.29 -1.30
C THR A 164 11.22 19.63 -1.95
N GLY A 165 12.17 20.37 -1.40
CA GLY A 165 12.73 21.59 -1.97
C GLY A 165 14.13 21.84 -1.43
N GLU A 166 14.74 22.94 -1.85
CA GLU A 166 16.08 23.30 -1.39
C GLU A 166 16.12 23.46 0.15
N GLY A 167 16.87 22.59 0.83
CA GLY A 167 17.01 22.62 2.29
C GLY A 167 15.73 22.29 3.07
N VAL A 168 14.70 21.73 2.44
CA VAL A 168 13.41 21.48 3.09
C VAL A 168 12.75 20.17 2.67
N ARG A 169 12.18 19.48 3.65
CA ARG A 169 11.29 18.32 3.46
C ARG A 169 9.99 18.54 4.23
N ALA A 170 8.86 18.16 3.65
CA ALA A 170 7.58 18.17 4.35
C ALA A 170 6.77 16.91 4.07
N THR A 171 6.02 16.43 5.06
CA THR A 171 5.02 15.37 4.85
C THR A 171 3.65 16.02 4.72
N GLY A 172 2.82 15.52 3.82
CA GLY A 172 1.47 16.06 3.63
C GLY A 172 0.52 15.10 2.92
N ARG A 173 -0.68 15.60 2.66
CA ARG A 173 -1.68 14.92 1.84
C ARG A 173 -1.96 15.73 0.58
N ALA A 174 -1.97 15.08 -0.57
CA ALA A 174 -2.39 15.70 -1.81
C ALA A 174 -3.88 16.05 -1.74
N MET A 175 -4.20 17.29 -2.12
CA MET A 175 -5.56 17.82 -2.23
C MET A 175 -5.98 18.01 -3.70
N MET A 176 -5.10 17.62 -4.62
CA MET A 176 -5.26 17.69 -6.06
C MET A 176 -4.54 16.50 -6.70
N SER A 177 -4.97 16.08 -7.88
CA SER A 177 -4.19 15.16 -8.70
C SER A 177 -2.93 15.84 -9.26
N ALA A 178 -1.91 15.07 -9.66
CA ALA A 178 -0.69 15.62 -10.28
C ALA A 178 -0.99 16.54 -11.47
N ASP A 179 -1.93 16.12 -12.33
CA ASP A 179 -2.38 16.86 -13.49
C ASP A 179 -3.07 18.18 -13.15
N GLU A 180 -3.82 18.20 -12.05
CA GLU A 180 -4.46 19.40 -11.55
C GLU A 180 -3.45 20.35 -10.89
N MET A 181 -2.49 19.82 -10.11
CA MET A 181 -1.41 20.62 -9.53
C MET A 181 -0.63 21.39 -10.60
N ARG A 182 -0.34 20.75 -11.76
CA ARG A 182 0.40 21.39 -12.87
C ARG A 182 -0.38 22.46 -13.61
N ARG A 183 -1.71 22.33 -13.71
CA ARG A 183 -2.55 23.22 -14.53
C ARG A 183 -3.20 24.35 -13.74
N SER A 184 -3.35 24.19 -12.43
CA SER A 184 -4.09 25.12 -11.59
C SER A 184 -3.24 26.29 -11.12
N SER A 185 -3.74 27.51 -11.29
CA SER A 185 -3.12 28.75 -10.79
C SER A 185 -3.59 29.15 -9.37
N ARG A 186 -4.45 28.33 -8.74
CA ARG A 186 -4.98 28.57 -7.38
C ARG A 186 -5.39 27.25 -6.73
N GLY A 187 -5.65 27.31 -5.42
CA GLY A 187 -6.13 26.18 -4.63
C GLY A 187 -5.02 25.43 -3.92
N VAL A 188 -5.38 24.69 -2.87
CA VAL A 188 -4.44 23.92 -2.06
C VAL A 188 -4.06 22.66 -2.82
N ALA A 189 -2.77 22.49 -3.11
CA ALA A 189 -2.23 21.28 -3.73
C ALA A 189 -1.85 20.24 -2.68
N VAL A 190 -1.24 20.68 -1.57
CA VAL A 190 -0.84 19.78 -0.48
C VAL A 190 -1.22 20.38 0.86
N LYS A 191 -1.98 19.60 1.64
CA LYS A 191 -2.23 19.88 3.05
C LYS A 191 -1.06 19.40 3.88
N VAL A 192 -0.25 20.33 4.40
CA VAL A 192 1.02 20.03 5.05
C VAL A 192 0.79 19.58 6.49
N ARG A 193 1.54 18.56 6.95
CA ARG A 193 1.49 18.03 8.32
C ARG A 193 2.72 18.37 9.15
N LYS A 194 3.90 18.14 8.59
CA LYS A 194 5.16 18.32 9.31
C LYS A 194 6.21 18.82 8.33
N VAL A 195 6.96 19.82 8.75
CA VAL A 195 8.08 20.39 7.99
C VAL A 195 9.37 20.10 8.75
N LYS A 196 10.43 19.78 8.01
CA LYS A 196 11.80 19.60 8.49
C LYS A 196 12.73 20.39 7.59
N ARG A 197 13.51 21.28 8.20
CA ARG A 197 14.65 21.91 7.53
C ARG A 197 15.83 20.93 7.58
N SER A 198 16.50 20.76 6.45
CA SER A 198 17.67 19.89 6.29
C SER A 198 18.94 20.72 6.21
#